data_AF-A0A337SD63-F1
#
_entry.id   AF-A0A337SD63-F1
#
_cell.length_a   1.000
_cell.length_b   1.000
_cell.length_c   1.000
_cell.angle_alpha   90.00
_cell.angle_beta   90.00
_cell.angle_gamma   90.00
#
_symmetry.space_group_name_H-M   'P 1'
#
loop_
_entity.id
_entity.type
_entity.pdbx_description
1 polymer ?
#
loop_
_entity_poly.entity_id
_entity_poly.type
_entity_poly.pdbx_seq_one_letter_code
_entity_poly.pdbx_strand_id
1 'polypeptide(L)'
;MRTPVVMTLGMVLAPCGLLLNLTATLAPGWRLVKGFLNQPVDLELYQGLWDICREQTSRERQCGQPDVWGYFEAELVLVARGLMVTSLAATALGLLLASLGVRCWQERPRFALAGLSGVVLFAAGLLSLIPVSWYNHFLEDRTVLPADASPVTVHVSYSLVLGYLGSCLLLLGGFSLALSFAPWCEERCRGCRKAPPGSPRRGSISTVHVDWPEPALAPAIKYYSDGQHLPRPADLGAARKPRVGFPMPRPRPSAYTNPADVLRGERADTPDASLPSTGCCQGSLPCDSDL
;
A
#
# COMPACT_ATOMS: atom_id res chain seq x y z
N MET A 1 2.54 16.27 -4.52
CA MET A 1 1.89 14.95 -4.35
C MET A 1 1.19 14.95 -3.00
N ARG A 2 -0.14 14.84 -2.93
CA ARG A 2 -0.84 14.73 -1.63
C ARG A 2 -0.76 13.28 -1.18
N THR A 3 -0.11 13.00 -0.06
CA THR A 3 -0.22 11.68 0.58
C THR A 3 -1.71 11.41 0.84
N PRO A 4 -2.24 10.25 0.43
CA PRO A 4 -3.65 9.96 0.66
C PRO A 4 -3.91 9.95 2.18
N VAL A 5 -4.95 10.66 2.62
CA VAL A 5 -5.33 10.83 4.04
C VAL A 5 -5.36 9.50 4.79
N VAL A 6 -5.76 8.44 4.09
CA VAL A 6 -5.85 7.06 4.59
C VAL A 6 -4.49 6.51 5.06
N MET A 7 -3.38 6.84 4.39
CA MET A 7 -2.04 6.42 4.83
C MET A 7 -1.59 7.18 6.08
N THR A 8 -1.85 8.49 6.15
CA THR A 8 -1.50 9.30 7.33
C THR A 8 -2.26 8.82 8.57
N LEU A 9 -3.55 8.50 8.42
CA LEU A 9 -4.36 7.94 9.51
C LEU A 9 -3.73 6.65 10.07
N GLY A 10 -3.43 5.68 9.22
CA GLY A 10 -2.85 4.43 9.71
C GLY A 10 -1.47 4.58 10.35
N MET A 11 -0.64 5.49 9.85
CA MET A 11 0.68 5.80 10.44
C MET A 11 0.59 6.44 11.83
N VAL A 12 -0.49 7.15 12.15
CA VAL A 12 -0.71 7.76 13.48
C VAL A 12 -1.45 6.79 14.42
N LEU A 13 -2.45 6.07 13.91
CA LEU A 13 -3.27 5.15 14.71
C LEU A 13 -2.49 3.92 15.17
N ALA A 14 -1.62 3.38 14.32
CA ALA A 14 -0.85 2.17 14.65
C ALA A 14 0.10 2.32 15.86
N PRO A 15 0.95 3.37 15.98
CA PRO A 15 1.79 3.54 17.17
C PRO A 15 0.96 3.87 18.43
N CYS A 16 -0.15 4.61 18.29
CA CYS A 16 -1.07 4.82 19.41
C CYS A 16 -1.68 3.50 19.90
N GLY A 17 -2.16 2.65 18.98
CA GLY A 17 -2.66 1.32 19.29
C GLY A 17 -1.62 0.41 19.93
N LEU A 18 -0.34 0.48 19.50
CA LEU A 18 0.76 -0.24 20.13
C LEU A 18 0.94 0.20 21.59
N LEU A 19 0.99 1.50 21.87
CA LEU A 19 1.18 2.02 23.23
C LEU A 19 0.02 1.61 24.16
N LEU A 20 -1.22 1.67 23.66
CA LEU A 20 -2.38 1.24 24.44
C LEU A 20 -2.37 -0.26 24.72
N ASN A 21 -2.04 -1.11 23.75
CA ASN A 21 -1.93 -2.55 24.00
C ASN A 21 -0.73 -2.92 24.87
N LEU A 22 0.37 -2.16 24.77
CA LEU A 22 1.55 -2.37 25.62
C LEU A 22 1.21 -2.05 27.07
N THR A 23 0.58 -0.90 27.32
CA THR A 23 0.11 -0.53 28.65
C THR A 23 -0.96 -1.51 29.16
N ALA A 24 -1.91 -1.94 28.33
CA ALA A 24 -2.89 -2.94 28.70
C ALA A 24 -2.26 -4.28 29.12
N THR A 25 -1.18 -4.69 28.44
CA THR A 25 -0.49 -5.96 28.70
C THR A 25 0.36 -5.87 29.97
N LEU A 26 1.08 -4.76 30.18
CA LEU A 26 2.01 -4.61 31.30
C LEU A 26 1.34 -4.10 32.58
N ALA A 27 0.26 -3.33 32.47
CA ALA A 27 -0.35 -2.71 33.64
C ALA A 27 -1.14 -3.74 34.49
N PRO A 28 -1.04 -3.66 35.82
CA PRO A 28 -1.81 -4.47 36.74
C PRO A 28 -3.23 -3.90 36.86
N GLY A 29 -4.17 -4.40 36.06
CA GLY A 29 -5.55 -3.87 36.12
C GLY A 29 -6.49 -4.39 35.04
N TRP A 30 -6.50 -5.70 34.78
CA TRP A 30 -7.49 -6.31 33.88
C TRP A 30 -8.85 -6.45 34.57
N ARG A 31 -8.83 -6.91 35.82
CA ARG A 31 -10.00 -6.92 36.70
C ARG A 31 -9.68 -6.33 38.06
N LEU A 32 -10.72 -5.82 38.68
CA LEU A 32 -10.71 -5.20 40.00
C LEU A 32 -11.61 -6.02 40.92
N VAL A 33 -11.06 -6.51 42.02
CA VAL A 33 -11.78 -7.32 43.00
C VAL A 33 -11.88 -6.55 44.31
N LYS A 34 -13.10 -6.39 44.84
CA LYS A 34 -13.41 -5.68 46.09
C LYS A 34 -14.44 -6.45 46.92
N GLY A 35 -14.66 -6.03 48.17
CA GLY A 35 -15.72 -6.59 49.01
C GLY A 35 -15.32 -7.83 49.82
N PHE A 36 -14.05 -7.93 50.20
CA PHE A 36 -13.55 -9.00 51.07
C PHE A 36 -14.12 -8.87 52.49
N LEU A 37 -14.71 -9.95 53.04
CA LEU A 37 -15.26 -9.96 54.41
C LEU A 37 -14.19 -9.93 55.51
N ASN A 38 -13.06 -10.62 55.27
CA ASN A 38 -11.99 -10.80 56.27
C ASN A 38 -10.87 -9.75 56.13
N GLN A 39 -11.08 -8.72 55.32
CA GLN A 39 -10.10 -7.68 55.03
C GLN A 39 -10.76 -6.30 55.12
N PRO A 40 -9.98 -5.22 55.27
CA PRO A 40 -10.53 -3.88 55.37
C PRO A 40 -11.38 -3.53 54.14
N VAL A 41 -12.46 -2.78 54.35
CA VAL A 41 -13.44 -2.40 53.31
C VAL A 41 -12.79 -1.60 52.18
N ASP A 42 -11.75 -0.83 52.50
CA ASP A 42 -10.99 0.00 51.55
C ASP A 42 -9.97 -0.80 50.73
N LEU A 43 -10.05 -2.13 50.74
CA LEU A 43 -9.13 -2.98 50.03
C LEU A 43 -9.58 -3.28 48.60
N GLU A 44 -8.69 -2.96 47.67
CA GLU A 44 -8.89 -3.16 46.25
C GLU A 44 -7.76 -4.02 45.66
N LEU A 45 -8.13 -5.12 45.02
CA LEU A 45 -7.16 -5.99 44.37
C LEU A 45 -7.21 -5.81 42.86
N TYR A 46 -6.12 -5.31 42.30
CA TYR A 46 -5.92 -5.12 40.87
C TYR A 46 -5.15 -6.31 40.32
N GLN A 47 -5.84 -7.16 39.56
CA GLN A 47 -5.24 -8.32 38.94
C GLN A 47 -4.91 -8.01 37.48
N GLY A 48 -3.62 -8.01 37.17
CA GLY A 48 -3.10 -7.86 35.82
C GLY A 48 -2.95 -9.19 35.12
N LEU A 49 -2.19 -9.14 34.03
CA LEU A 49 -1.81 -10.34 33.31
C LEU A 49 -0.51 -10.95 33.85
N TRP A 50 0.42 -10.13 34.36
CA TRP A 50 1.73 -10.57 34.85
C TRP A 50 1.92 -10.42 36.35
N ASP A 51 1.18 -9.51 36.97
CA ASP A 51 1.34 -9.16 38.37
C ASP A 51 -0.02 -8.85 39.01
N ILE A 52 -0.09 -8.98 40.33
CA ILE A 52 -1.25 -8.67 41.15
C ILE A 52 -0.84 -7.60 42.14
N CYS A 53 -1.56 -6.48 42.13
CA CYS A 53 -1.34 -5.39 43.06
C CYS A 53 -2.53 -5.23 44.01
N ARG A 54 -2.22 -5.06 45.28
CA ARG A 54 -3.16 -4.73 46.33
C ARG A 54 -3.04 -3.25 46.65
N GLU A 55 -4.17 -2.56 46.70
CA GLU A 55 -4.26 -1.21 47.22
C GLU A 55 -5.05 -1.22 48.52
N GLN A 56 -4.50 -0.60 49.55
CA GLN A 56 -5.20 -0.33 50.79
C GLN A 56 -5.17 1.19 51.01
N THR A 57 -6.35 1.83 51.11
CA THR A 57 -6.46 3.27 51.43
C THR A 57 -5.70 4.23 50.49
N SER A 58 -5.88 4.13 49.15
CA SER A 58 -5.36 5.05 48.08
C SER A 58 -3.87 5.49 48.08
N ARG A 59 -3.10 5.20 49.13
CA ARG A 59 -1.77 5.75 49.40
C ARG A 59 -0.73 4.64 49.53
N GLU A 60 -1.18 3.41 49.64
CA GLU A 60 -0.36 2.24 49.82
C GLU A 60 -0.73 1.18 48.76
N ARG A 61 0.13 1.07 47.75
CA ARG A 61 0.03 0.15 46.61
C ARG A 61 1.18 -0.85 46.68
N GLN A 62 0.87 -2.11 46.99
CA GLN A 62 1.84 -3.20 46.95
C GLN A 62 1.58 -4.13 45.78
N CYS A 63 2.54 -4.24 44.88
CA CYS A 63 2.56 -5.21 43.78
C CYS A 63 3.36 -6.47 44.15
N GLY A 64 3.29 -7.52 43.34
CA GLY A 64 3.95 -8.80 43.63
C GLY A 64 3.20 -9.66 44.64
N GLN A 65 1.87 -9.54 44.73
CA GLN A 65 1.09 -10.38 45.65
C GLN A 65 1.11 -11.86 45.21
N PRO A 66 1.22 -12.81 46.15
CA PRO A 66 1.21 -14.22 45.82
C PRO A 66 -0.16 -14.64 45.24
N ASP A 67 -0.12 -15.52 44.23
CA ASP A 67 -1.33 -16.08 43.63
C ASP A 67 -1.85 -17.22 44.50
N VAL A 68 -2.74 -16.89 45.44
CA VAL A 68 -3.35 -17.85 46.36
C VAL A 68 -4.44 -18.69 45.69
N TRP A 69 -5.04 -18.17 44.60
CA TRP A 69 -6.23 -18.77 43.97
C TRP A 69 -5.95 -19.42 42.61
N GLY A 70 -4.69 -19.48 42.17
CA GLY A 70 -4.32 -20.05 40.88
C GLY A 70 -4.85 -19.25 39.69
N TYR A 71 -5.01 -17.93 39.84
CA TYR A 71 -5.46 -17.04 38.77
C TYR A 71 -4.55 -17.10 37.53
N PHE A 72 -3.23 -17.20 37.72
CA PHE A 72 -2.29 -17.24 36.61
C PHE A 72 -2.25 -18.59 35.88
N GLU A 73 -2.72 -19.66 36.53
CA GLU A 73 -2.83 -21.01 35.95
C GLU A 73 -4.14 -21.18 35.16
N ALA A 74 -5.06 -20.23 35.25
CA ALA A 74 -6.29 -20.26 34.46
C ALA A 74 -5.94 -20.23 32.95
N GLU A 75 -6.48 -21.19 32.20
CA GLU A 75 -6.23 -21.35 30.76
C GLU A 75 -6.53 -20.05 30.00
N LEU A 76 -7.61 -19.36 30.37
CA LEU A 76 -8.00 -18.08 29.79
C LEU A 76 -6.91 -17.01 29.93
N VAL A 77 -6.26 -16.94 31.09
CA VAL A 77 -5.18 -15.97 31.37
C VAL A 77 -3.92 -16.33 30.59
N LEU A 78 -3.56 -17.61 30.50
CA LEU A 78 -2.43 -18.09 29.71
C LEU A 78 -2.60 -17.80 28.21
N VAL A 79 -3.80 -18.08 27.68
CA VAL A 79 -4.14 -17.75 26.28
C VAL A 79 -4.09 -16.25 26.05
N ALA A 80 -4.64 -15.44 26.98
CA ALA A 80 -4.58 -13.99 26.89
C ALA A 80 -3.13 -13.46 26.89
N ARG A 81 -2.23 -14.03 27.69
CA ARG A 81 -0.78 -13.71 27.66
C ARG A 81 -0.18 -13.95 26.29
N GLY A 82 -0.39 -15.16 25.75
CA GLY A 82 0.14 -15.53 24.43
C GLY A 82 -0.38 -14.61 23.33
N LEU A 83 -1.69 -14.37 23.29
CA LEU A 83 -2.34 -13.55 22.27
C LEU A 83 -1.94 -12.07 22.35
N MET A 84 -1.84 -11.50 23.55
CA MET A 84 -1.40 -10.11 23.72
C MET A 84 0.08 -9.92 23.33
N VAL A 85 0.97 -10.82 23.75
CA VAL A 85 2.40 -10.75 23.39
C VAL A 85 2.61 -10.93 21.89
N THR A 86 1.92 -11.89 21.29
CA THR A 86 2.00 -12.11 19.83
C THR A 86 1.41 -10.95 19.04
N SER A 87 0.32 -10.34 19.51
CA SER A 87 -0.22 -9.10 18.93
C SER A 87 0.77 -7.94 19.02
N LEU A 88 1.44 -7.75 20.15
CA LEU A 88 2.47 -6.71 20.32
C LEU A 88 3.65 -6.92 19.35
N ALA A 89 4.14 -8.15 19.24
CA ALA A 89 5.21 -8.50 18.32
C ALA A 89 4.79 -8.29 16.85
N ALA A 90 3.59 -8.72 16.48
CA ALA A 90 3.02 -8.52 15.14
C ALA A 90 2.81 -7.03 14.84
N THR A 91 2.38 -6.24 15.82
CA THR A 91 2.24 -4.79 15.68
C THR A 91 3.57 -4.11 15.44
N ALA A 92 4.61 -4.48 16.21
CA ALA A 92 5.96 -3.95 16.02
C ALA A 92 6.50 -4.30 14.63
N LEU A 93 6.31 -5.55 14.16
CA LEU A 93 6.67 -5.96 12.82
C LEU A 93 5.88 -5.17 11.74
N GLY A 94 4.58 -4.97 11.94
CA GLY A 94 3.73 -4.16 11.08
C GLY A 94 4.22 -2.72 10.97
N LEU A 95 4.58 -2.08 12.08
CA LEU A 95 5.15 -0.73 12.10
C LEU A 95 6.51 -0.64 11.42
N LEU A 96 7.37 -1.65 11.58
CA LEU A 96 8.64 -1.74 10.84
C LEU A 96 8.38 -1.83 9.33
N LEU A 97 7.44 -2.68 8.89
CA LEU A 97 7.06 -2.76 7.48
C LEU A 97 6.45 -1.45 6.96
N ALA A 98 5.62 -0.78 7.77
CA ALA A 98 5.01 0.51 7.42
C ALA A 98 6.08 1.61 7.25
N SER A 99 7.02 1.72 8.20
CA SER A 99 8.13 2.68 8.12
C SER A 99 9.05 2.42 6.92
N LEU A 100 9.32 1.15 6.58
CA LEU A 100 10.06 0.77 5.37
C LEU A 100 9.27 1.09 4.09
N GLY A 101 7.95 0.96 4.11
CA GLY A 101 7.06 1.26 2.98
C GLY A 101 6.93 2.77 2.69
N VAL A 102 7.02 3.61 3.73
CA VAL A 102 6.86 5.07 3.65
C VAL A 102 8.19 5.81 3.47
N ARG A 103 9.35 5.12 3.45
CA ARG A 103 10.69 5.72 3.33
C ARG A 103 10.71 7.00 2.47
N CYS A 104 10.79 8.15 3.14
CA CYS A 104 10.72 9.49 2.54
C CYS A 104 11.83 9.80 1.52
N TRP A 105 12.83 8.93 1.38
CA TRP A 105 13.99 9.10 0.51
C TRP A 105 13.85 8.45 -0.87
N GLN A 106 12.76 7.72 -1.15
CA GLN A 106 12.51 7.15 -2.48
C GLN A 106 11.31 7.80 -3.16
N GLU A 107 11.54 8.30 -4.37
CA GLU A 107 10.56 8.89 -5.30
C GLU A 107 9.32 8.00 -5.58
N ARG A 108 9.40 6.69 -5.29
CA ARG A 108 8.28 5.74 -5.51
C ARG A 108 7.97 4.97 -4.23
N PRO A 109 6.85 5.27 -3.54
CA PRO A 109 6.42 4.48 -2.40
C PRO A 109 6.11 3.04 -2.84
N ARG A 110 6.56 2.07 -2.06
CA ARG A 110 6.28 0.65 -2.30
C ARG A 110 4.89 0.32 -1.75
N PHE A 111 3.84 0.63 -2.52
CA PHE A 111 2.44 0.42 -2.13
C PHE A 111 2.13 -1.03 -1.68
N ALA A 112 2.84 -2.03 -2.22
CA ALA A 112 2.74 -3.42 -1.77
C ALA A 112 3.20 -3.63 -0.32
N LEU A 113 4.29 -2.96 0.11
CA LEU A 113 4.79 -3.07 1.48
C LEU A 113 3.89 -2.31 2.46
N ALA A 114 3.39 -1.13 2.06
CA ALA A 114 2.43 -0.36 2.86
C ALA A 114 1.13 -1.15 3.05
N GLY A 115 0.60 -1.74 1.98
CA GLY A 115 -0.55 -2.63 2.08
C GLY A 115 -0.29 -3.84 2.99
N LEU A 116 0.86 -4.52 2.81
CA LEU A 116 1.22 -5.71 3.61
C LEU A 116 1.30 -5.36 5.09
N SER A 117 1.89 -4.20 5.42
CA SER A 117 1.92 -3.71 6.80
C SER A 117 0.53 -3.51 7.38
N GLY A 118 -0.42 -3.00 6.58
CA GLY A 118 -1.81 -2.83 6.99
C GLY A 118 -2.50 -4.16 7.34
N VAL A 119 -2.28 -5.20 6.53
CA VAL A 119 -2.82 -6.55 6.79
C VAL A 119 -2.25 -7.13 8.09
N VAL A 120 -0.93 -6.98 8.30
CA VAL A 120 -0.27 -7.45 9.53
C VAL A 120 -0.80 -6.69 10.76
N LEU A 121 -0.95 -5.37 10.67
CA LEU A 121 -1.49 -4.54 11.76
C LEU A 121 -2.96 -4.86 12.06
N PHE A 122 -3.76 -5.13 11.02
CA PHE A 122 -5.15 -5.55 11.18
C PHE A 122 -5.25 -6.91 11.88
N ALA A 123 -4.43 -7.88 11.46
CA ALA A 123 -4.35 -9.18 12.12
C ALA A 123 -3.89 -9.04 13.58
N ALA A 124 -2.91 -8.17 13.86
CA ALA A 124 -2.46 -7.89 15.22
C ALA A 124 -3.59 -7.31 16.09
N GLY A 125 -4.39 -6.36 15.56
CA GLY A 125 -5.56 -5.82 16.25
C GLY A 125 -6.62 -6.87 16.57
N LEU A 126 -6.84 -7.86 15.68
CA LEU A 126 -7.73 -8.99 15.97
C LEU A 126 -7.15 -9.88 17.08
N LEU A 127 -5.86 -10.18 17.04
CA LEU A 127 -5.18 -11.00 18.05
C LEU A 127 -5.26 -10.39 19.46
N SER A 128 -5.27 -9.06 19.60
CA SER A 128 -5.47 -8.40 20.90
C SER A 128 -6.95 -8.24 21.27
N LEU A 129 -7.87 -8.11 20.30
CA LEU A 129 -9.31 -7.98 20.58
C LEU A 129 -9.93 -9.28 21.08
N ILE A 130 -9.50 -10.43 20.54
CA ILE A 130 -10.00 -11.76 20.93
C ILE A 130 -9.85 -12.01 22.44
N PRO A 131 -8.65 -11.94 23.04
CA PRO A 131 -8.50 -12.20 24.47
C PRO A 131 -9.21 -11.16 25.34
N VAL A 132 -9.25 -9.89 24.93
CA VAL A 132 -9.95 -8.83 25.67
C VAL A 132 -11.46 -9.07 25.72
N SER A 133 -12.06 -9.42 24.57
CA SER A 133 -13.50 -9.71 24.48
C SER A 133 -13.87 -11.00 25.20
N TRP A 134 -13.05 -12.05 25.06
CA TRP A 134 -13.23 -13.32 25.75
C TRP A 134 -13.12 -13.15 27.27
N TYR A 135 -12.11 -12.42 27.75
CA TYR A 135 -11.94 -12.14 29.18
C TYR A 135 -13.12 -11.36 29.74
N ASN A 136 -13.62 -10.35 29.02
CA ASN A 136 -14.79 -9.58 29.45
C ASN A 136 -16.06 -10.45 29.52
N HIS A 137 -16.22 -11.41 28.61
CA HIS A 137 -17.38 -12.31 28.59
C HIS A 137 -17.41 -13.25 29.81
N PHE A 138 -16.25 -13.78 30.22
CA PHE A 138 -16.13 -14.70 31.37
C PHE A 138 -15.79 -14.00 32.69
N LEU A 139 -15.88 -12.67 32.76
CA LEU A 139 -15.45 -11.91 33.93
C LEU A 139 -16.19 -12.30 35.22
N GLU A 140 -17.49 -12.62 35.11
CA GLU A 140 -18.34 -13.03 36.23
C GLU A 140 -18.28 -14.55 36.51
N ASP A 141 -17.72 -15.34 35.58
CA ASP A 141 -17.68 -16.79 35.69
C ASP A 141 -16.50 -17.24 36.56
N ARG A 142 -16.83 -17.61 37.80
CA ARG A 142 -15.84 -18.06 38.80
C ARG A 142 -15.26 -19.45 38.53
N THR A 143 -15.83 -20.22 37.60
CA THR A 143 -15.30 -21.54 37.23
C THR A 143 -14.10 -21.42 36.29
N VAL A 144 -14.13 -20.41 35.42
CA VAL A 144 -13.07 -20.12 34.44
C VAL A 144 -12.01 -19.18 35.03
N LEU A 145 -12.45 -18.25 35.88
CA LEU A 145 -11.62 -17.21 36.47
C LEU A 145 -11.70 -17.28 38.00
N PRO A 146 -10.79 -18.03 38.66
CA PRO A 146 -10.82 -18.24 40.09
C PRO A 146 -10.81 -16.92 40.86
N ALA A 147 -11.68 -16.81 41.85
CA ALA A 147 -11.77 -15.67 42.76
C ALA A 147 -12.12 -16.17 44.17
N ASP A 148 -11.92 -15.31 45.16
CA ASP A 148 -12.14 -15.68 46.56
C ASP A 148 -13.59 -16.15 46.84
N ALA A 149 -13.74 -17.06 47.81
CA ALA A 149 -15.03 -17.67 48.17
C ALA A 149 -15.96 -16.72 48.94
N SER A 150 -15.42 -15.60 49.45
CA SER A 150 -16.17 -14.53 50.09
C SER A 150 -17.06 -13.78 49.07
N PRO A 151 -18.03 -12.93 49.47
CA PRO A 151 -18.87 -12.16 48.56
C PRO A 151 -18.08 -11.00 47.92
N VAL A 152 -17.01 -11.35 47.20
CA VAL A 152 -16.21 -10.41 46.41
C VAL A 152 -16.96 -10.05 45.13
N THR A 153 -16.94 -8.76 44.80
CA THR A 153 -17.43 -8.23 43.53
C THR A 153 -16.26 -8.05 42.57
N VAL A 154 -16.45 -8.50 41.33
CA VAL A 154 -15.47 -8.37 40.25
C VAL A 154 -15.95 -7.30 39.28
N HIS A 155 -15.08 -6.35 38.97
CA HIS A 155 -15.36 -5.27 38.04
C HIS A 155 -14.29 -5.18 36.96
N VAL A 156 -14.67 -4.67 35.79
CA VAL A 156 -13.72 -4.33 34.71
C VAL A 156 -12.79 -3.23 35.20
N SER A 157 -11.50 -3.37 34.91
CA SER A 157 -10.50 -2.38 35.28
C SER A 157 -9.88 -1.71 34.05
N TYR A 158 -9.09 -0.67 34.30
CA TYR A 158 -8.65 0.30 33.30
C TYR A 158 -7.83 -0.33 32.17
N SER A 159 -7.03 -1.36 32.44
CA SER A 159 -6.14 -1.95 31.42
C SER A 159 -6.93 -2.68 30.33
N LEU A 160 -8.08 -3.27 30.69
CA LEU A 160 -8.94 -3.97 29.74
C LEU A 160 -9.60 -2.98 28.76
N VAL A 161 -9.99 -1.81 29.26
CA VAL A 161 -10.51 -0.71 28.42
C VAL A 161 -9.43 -0.18 27.49
N LEU A 162 -8.19 0.00 27.97
CA LEU A 162 -7.05 0.42 27.14
C LEU A 162 -6.74 -0.61 26.05
N GLY A 163 -6.80 -1.90 26.36
CA GLY A 163 -6.59 -2.98 25.37
C GLY A 163 -7.67 -3.01 24.30
N TYR A 164 -8.94 -2.78 24.69
CA TYR A 164 -10.05 -2.67 23.75
C TYR A 164 -9.88 -1.47 22.81
N LEU A 165 -9.59 -0.28 23.36
CA LEU A 165 -9.33 0.93 22.58
C LEU A 165 -8.12 0.74 21.66
N GLY A 166 -7.01 0.21 22.17
CA GLY A 166 -5.81 -0.08 21.41
C GLY A 166 -6.07 -1.01 20.23
N SER A 167 -6.83 -2.09 20.46
CA SER A 167 -7.24 -3.04 19.42
C SER A 167 -8.07 -2.38 18.33
N CYS A 168 -9.05 -1.54 18.70
CA CYS A 168 -9.84 -0.77 17.74
C CYS A 168 -8.99 0.19 16.88
N LEU A 169 -8.04 0.90 17.48
CA LEU A 169 -7.12 1.78 16.75
C LEU A 169 -6.24 0.99 15.78
N LEU A 170 -5.77 -0.19 16.19
CA LEU A 170 -5.00 -1.10 15.34
C LEU A 170 -5.81 -1.65 14.17
N LEU A 171 -7.08 -2.00 14.39
CA LEU A 171 -7.98 -2.46 13.32
C LEU A 171 -8.24 -1.34 12.31
N LEU A 172 -8.59 -0.14 12.78
CA LEU A 172 -8.83 1.01 11.91
C LEU A 172 -7.54 1.46 11.18
N GLY A 173 -6.41 1.48 11.89
CA GLY A 173 -5.11 1.81 11.33
C GLY A 173 -4.60 0.78 10.32
N GLY A 174 -4.75 -0.51 10.64
CA GLY A 174 -4.42 -1.61 9.73
C GLY A 174 -5.31 -1.65 8.50
N PHE A 175 -6.63 -1.50 8.67
CA PHE A 175 -7.58 -1.45 7.57
C PHE A 175 -7.29 -0.26 6.63
N SER A 176 -7.07 0.93 7.18
CA SER A 176 -6.72 2.10 6.38
C SER A 176 -5.43 1.89 5.57
N LEU A 177 -4.36 1.37 6.18
CA LEU A 177 -3.12 1.03 5.44
C LEU A 177 -3.35 -0.07 4.39
N ALA A 178 -4.17 -1.07 4.70
CA ALA A 178 -4.49 -2.16 3.78
C ALA A 178 -5.22 -1.66 2.52
N LEU A 179 -6.02 -0.59 2.59
CA LEU A 179 -6.64 0.03 1.41
C LEU A 179 -5.61 0.58 0.42
N SER A 180 -4.36 0.81 0.85
CA SER A 180 -3.25 1.18 -0.04
C SER A 180 -2.86 0.06 -1.02
N PHE A 181 -3.35 -1.18 -0.83
CA PHE A 181 -3.20 -2.25 -1.82
C PHE A 181 -4.01 -2.02 -3.10
N ALA A 182 -5.13 -1.29 -3.03
CA ALA A 182 -6.02 -1.07 -4.17
C ALA A 182 -5.30 -0.43 -5.39
N PRO A 183 -4.57 0.70 -5.24
CA PRO A 183 -3.82 1.30 -6.36
C PRO A 183 -2.70 0.38 -6.89
N TRP A 184 -2.04 -0.39 -6.01
CA TRP A 184 -1.01 -1.35 -6.45
C TRP A 184 -1.62 -2.47 -7.32
N CYS A 185 -2.79 -2.97 -6.93
CA CYS A 185 -3.51 -4.00 -7.69
C CYS A 185 -3.95 -3.46 -9.05
N GLU A 186 -4.41 -2.20 -9.10
CA GLU A 186 -4.83 -1.56 -10.35
C GLU A 186 -3.65 -1.36 -11.32
N GLU A 187 -2.49 -0.90 -10.84
CA GLU A 187 -1.28 -0.75 -11.66
C GLU A 187 -0.80 -2.09 -12.21
N ARG A 188 -0.82 -3.16 -11.39
CA ARG A 188 -0.42 -4.49 -11.85
C ARG A 188 -1.40 -5.05 -12.88
N CYS A 189 -2.70 -4.89 -12.67
CA CYS A 189 -3.73 -5.29 -13.63
C CYS A 189 -3.62 -4.52 -14.96
N ARG A 190 -3.33 -3.21 -14.92
CA ARG A 190 -3.08 -2.41 -16.12
C ARG A 190 -1.79 -2.83 -16.84
N GLY A 191 -0.74 -3.18 -16.10
CA GLY A 191 0.51 -3.73 -16.64
C GLY A 191 0.31 -5.08 -17.33
N CYS A 192 -0.47 -5.99 -16.72
CA CYS A 192 -0.82 -7.28 -17.31
C CYS A 192 -1.68 -7.13 -18.58
N ARG A 193 -2.60 -6.14 -18.64
CA ARG A 193 -3.35 -5.82 -19.87
C ARG A 193 -2.49 -5.23 -20.99
N LYS A 194 -1.39 -4.55 -20.65
CA LYS A 194 -0.47 -3.94 -21.62
C LYS A 194 0.67 -4.85 -22.06
N ALA A 195 0.86 -6.00 -21.41
CA ALA A 195 1.79 -7.01 -21.89
C ALA A 195 1.28 -7.51 -23.25
N PRO A 196 2.01 -7.32 -24.37
CA PRO A 196 1.59 -7.88 -25.63
C PRO A 196 1.52 -9.39 -25.48
N PRO A 197 0.49 -10.09 -26.00
CA PRO A 197 0.48 -11.53 -26.00
C PRO A 197 1.75 -11.97 -26.73
N GLY A 198 2.62 -12.71 -26.04
CA GLY A 198 3.78 -13.34 -26.63
C GLY A 198 3.30 -14.40 -27.62
N SER A 199 2.87 -13.97 -28.80
CA SER A 199 2.78 -14.85 -29.94
C SER A 199 4.21 -15.26 -30.27
N PRO A 200 4.53 -16.57 -30.38
CA PRO A 200 5.76 -16.94 -31.02
C PRO A 200 5.64 -16.40 -32.45
N ARG A 201 6.49 -15.42 -32.80
CA ARG A 201 6.65 -15.00 -34.19
C ARG A 201 7.07 -16.25 -34.97
N ARG A 202 6.09 -16.90 -35.61
CA ARG A 202 6.34 -17.87 -36.66
C ARG A 202 7.01 -17.09 -37.79
N GLY A 203 8.34 -17.17 -37.86
CA GLY A 203 9.10 -16.68 -38.98
C GLY A 203 8.69 -17.47 -40.22
N SER A 204 7.71 -16.96 -40.97
CA SER A 204 7.39 -17.49 -42.29
C SER A 204 8.27 -16.78 -43.31
N ILE A 205 9.39 -17.43 -43.58
CA ILE A 205 10.21 -17.37 -44.78
C ILE A 205 9.40 -16.93 -46.01
N SER A 206 9.88 -15.90 -46.73
CA SER A 206 9.81 -15.81 -48.21
C SER A 206 10.41 -14.50 -48.73
N THR A 207 11.72 -14.31 -48.56
CA THR A 207 12.49 -13.60 -49.58
C THR A 207 13.14 -14.66 -50.45
N VAL A 208 12.42 -15.12 -51.47
CA VAL A 208 13.04 -15.91 -52.55
C VAL A 208 13.99 -14.96 -53.28
N HIS A 209 15.30 -15.14 -53.10
CA HIS A 209 16.29 -14.56 -53.99
C HIS A 209 16.19 -15.31 -55.32
N VAL A 210 15.81 -14.58 -56.37
CA VAL A 210 15.92 -15.06 -57.75
C VAL A 210 17.26 -14.53 -58.24
N ASP A 211 18.26 -15.40 -58.32
CA ASP A 211 19.51 -15.10 -59.00
C ASP A 211 19.24 -15.07 -60.52
N TRP A 212 19.36 -13.88 -61.11
CA TRP A 212 19.31 -13.73 -62.56
C TRP A 212 20.69 -14.02 -63.15
N PRO A 213 20.81 -14.82 -64.22
CA PRO A 213 22.08 -15.02 -64.89
C PRO A 213 22.57 -13.73 -65.54
N GLU A 214 23.87 -13.49 -65.40
CA GLU A 214 24.57 -12.29 -65.86
C GLU A 214 24.49 -12.16 -67.40
N PRO A 215 24.14 -10.99 -67.95
CA PRO A 215 24.06 -10.82 -69.39
C PRO A 215 25.47 -10.89 -70.00
N ALA A 216 25.64 -11.70 -71.04
CA ALA A 216 26.89 -11.82 -71.78
C ALA A 216 27.30 -10.44 -72.34
N LEU A 217 28.47 -9.95 -71.92
CA LEU A 217 29.11 -8.77 -72.50
C LEU A 217 29.38 -9.05 -73.99
N ALA A 218 28.69 -8.35 -74.87
CA ALA A 218 29.07 -8.30 -76.28
C ALA A 218 30.45 -7.63 -76.41
N PRO A 219 31.35 -8.13 -77.28
CA PRO A 219 32.69 -7.57 -77.42
C PRO A 219 32.62 -6.14 -77.94
N ALA A 220 33.35 -5.25 -77.27
CA ALA A 220 33.55 -3.88 -77.71
C ALA A 220 34.29 -3.85 -79.06
N ILE A 221 33.59 -3.43 -80.11
CA ILE A 221 34.20 -3.13 -81.41
C ILE A 221 35.04 -1.85 -81.21
N LYS A 222 36.37 -2.01 -81.18
CA LYS A 222 37.34 -0.91 -81.19
C LYS A 222 37.38 -0.31 -82.60
N TYR A 223 36.97 0.94 -82.74
CA TYR A 223 37.23 1.72 -83.95
C TYR A 223 38.58 2.43 -83.84
N TYR A 224 39.45 2.22 -84.84
CA TYR A 224 40.69 2.96 -85.05
C TYR A 224 40.36 4.41 -85.46
N SER A 225 41.09 5.35 -84.88
CA SER A 225 41.09 6.77 -85.25
C SER A 225 42.06 7.00 -86.40
N ASP A 226 41.58 7.44 -87.56
CA ASP A 226 42.27 8.46 -88.37
C ASP A 226 41.35 9.03 -89.47
N GLY A 227 41.28 10.37 -89.55
CA GLY A 227 41.00 11.07 -90.82
C GLY A 227 39.57 11.57 -91.12
N GLN A 228 39.23 12.75 -90.58
CA GLN A 228 38.57 13.91 -91.24
C GLN A 228 37.15 13.85 -91.93
N HIS A 229 36.34 14.85 -91.48
CA HIS A 229 35.23 15.62 -92.11
C HIS A 229 33.81 15.02 -92.33
N LEU A 230 32.81 15.49 -91.54
CA LEU A 230 31.60 16.25 -91.95
C LEU A 230 30.64 16.52 -90.74
N PRO A 231 29.72 17.51 -90.78
CA PRO A 231 29.14 18.13 -89.58
C PRO A 231 27.81 17.54 -89.04
N ARG A 232 27.53 17.98 -87.81
CA ARG A 232 26.44 17.69 -86.85
C ARG A 232 25.00 17.77 -87.40
N PRO A 233 24.10 16.92 -86.87
CA PRO A 233 22.79 17.38 -86.42
C PRO A 233 22.57 17.11 -84.92
N ALA A 234 21.61 17.85 -84.39
CA ALA A 234 21.38 18.10 -82.98
C ALA A 234 20.60 17.00 -82.24
N ASP A 235 20.58 17.19 -80.93
CA ASP A 235 19.50 16.86 -79.99
C ASP A 235 19.59 15.62 -79.06
N LEU A 236 19.24 15.96 -77.80
CA LEU A 236 18.69 15.13 -76.73
C LEU A 236 19.65 14.34 -75.83
N GLY A 237 20.22 15.09 -74.88
CA GLY A 237 20.10 14.86 -73.43
C GLY A 237 20.09 13.41 -72.92
N ALA A 238 21.16 13.05 -72.19
CA ALA A 238 21.18 11.89 -71.33
C ALA A 238 20.18 12.07 -70.17
N ALA A 239 18.96 11.59 -70.38
CA ALA A 239 17.95 11.47 -69.34
C ALA A 239 18.32 10.33 -68.37
N ARG A 240 18.26 10.68 -67.09
CA ARG A 240 18.38 9.82 -65.90
C ARG A 240 17.49 8.57 -66.04
N LYS A 241 18.05 7.38 -65.74
CA LYS A 241 17.33 6.09 -65.74
C LYS A 241 15.98 6.20 -65.00
N PRO A 242 14.85 5.74 -65.57
CA PRO A 242 13.58 5.76 -64.86
C PRO A 242 13.58 4.68 -63.77
N ARG A 243 13.52 5.08 -62.50
CA ARG A 243 13.06 4.21 -61.41
C ARG A 243 11.54 4.16 -61.50
N VAL A 244 11.01 3.14 -62.18
CA VAL A 244 9.57 2.87 -62.15
C VAL A 244 9.30 2.05 -60.90
N GLY A 245 9.01 2.73 -59.79
CA GLY A 245 8.36 2.11 -58.64
C GLY A 245 6.86 2.23 -58.82
N PHE A 246 6.12 1.13 -58.74
CA PHE A 246 4.66 1.20 -58.64
C PHE A 246 4.30 1.79 -57.27
N PRO A 247 3.57 2.92 -57.20
CA PRO A 247 3.06 3.41 -55.92
C PRO A 247 1.94 2.48 -55.45
N MET A 248 2.17 1.80 -54.32
CA MET A 248 1.11 1.07 -53.62
C MET A 248 0.04 2.08 -53.13
N PRO A 249 -1.26 1.80 -53.25
CA PRO A 249 -2.30 2.69 -52.72
C PRO A 249 -2.08 2.90 -51.22
N ARG A 250 -1.99 4.17 -50.78
CA ARG A 250 -2.00 4.49 -49.35
C ARG A 250 -3.31 3.98 -48.75
N PRO A 251 -3.31 3.20 -47.66
CA PRO A 251 -4.53 2.92 -46.94
C PRO A 251 -5.11 4.25 -46.43
N ARG A 252 -6.42 4.42 -46.57
CA ARG A 252 -7.16 5.55 -45.99
C ARG A 252 -6.83 5.64 -44.49
N PRO A 253 -6.63 6.84 -43.91
CA PRO A 253 -6.48 6.95 -42.47
C PRO A 253 -7.83 6.64 -41.82
N SER A 254 -8.01 5.39 -41.38
CA SER A 254 -9.13 5.04 -40.52
C SER A 254 -8.74 5.25 -39.06
N ALA A 255 -9.58 6.02 -38.38
CA ALA A 255 -9.82 6.02 -36.95
C ALA A 255 -8.73 6.61 -36.04
N TYR A 256 -9.07 7.81 -35.55
CA TYR A 256 -8.72 8.40 -34.26
C TYR A 256 -8.21 7.40 -33.21
N THR A 257 -6.97 7.56 -32.77
CA THR A 257 -6.37 6.85 -31.63
C THR A 257 -6.24 7.74 -30.39
N ASN A 258 -7.16 8.69 -30.17
CA ASN A 258 -7.17 9.47 -28.93
C ASN A 258 -8.58 9.97 -28.56
N PRO A 259 -9.15 9.58 -27.40
CA PRO A 259 -10.43 10.11 -26.91
C PRO A 259 -10.34 11.54 -26.35
N ALA A 260 -9.17 12.19 -26.34
CA ALA A 260 -8.99 13.53 -25.78
C ALA A 260 -9.34 14.70 -26.72
N ASP A 261 -9.53 14.47 -28.03
CA ASP A 261 -9.77 15.55 -29.01
C ASP A 261 -11.24 15.82 -29.35
N VAL A 262 -12.17 15.04 -28.80
CA VAL A 262 -13.62 15.19 -29.09
C VAL A 262 -14.27 16.33 -28.30
N LEU A 263 -13.58 16.93 -27.32
CA LEU A 263 -14.09 18.09 -26.56
C LEU A 263 -13.52 19.43 -27.03
N ARG A 264 -12.74 19.47 -28.11
CA ARG A 264 -12.05 20.68 -28.57
C ARG A 264 -12.61 21.29 -29.87
N GLY A 265 -13.61 20.65 -30.49
CA GLY A 265 -14.18 21.09 -31.77
C GLY A 265 -15.49 21.86 -31.69
N GLU A 266 -16.08 22.05 -30.50
CA GLU A 266 -17.45 22.55 -30.36
C GLU A 266 -17.55 23.85 -29.53
N ARG A 267 -16.54 24.72 -29.63
CA ARG A 267 -16.64 26.12 -29.16
C ARG A 267 -15.80 27.06 -30.02
N ALA A 268 -16.30 27.34 -31.22
CA ALA A 268 -15.97 28.57 -31.93
C ALA A 268 -17.05 28.81 -32.99
N ASP A 269 -18.11 29.52 -32.61
CA ASP A 269 -18.78 30.52 -33.45
C ASP A 269 -19.93 31.18 -32.67
N THR A 270 -19.65 32.31 -32.02
CA THR A 270 -20.30 33.63 -32.19
C THR A 270 -20.09 34.55 -30.97
N PRO A 271 -20.07 35.89 -31.18
CA PRO A 271 -19.44 36.85 -30.28
C PRO A 271 -20.42 37.60 -29.36
N ASP A 272 -19.84 38.48 -28.54
CA ASP A 272 -20.43 39.57 -27.74
C ASP A 272 -20.99 39.22 -26.35
N ALA A 273 -20.21 39.54 -25.30
CA ALA A 273 -20.39 40.79 -24.54
C ALA A 273 -19.63 40.78 -23.19
N SER A 274 -18.85 41.85 -22.97
CA SER A 274 -18.53 42.53 -21.69
C SER A 274 -17.81 41.78 -20.53
N LEU A 275 -16.48 42.00 -20.44
CA LEU A 275 -15.72 42.76 -19.39
C LEU A 275 -16.05 42.60 -17.88
N PRO A 276 -15.15 42.98 -16.93
CA PRO A 276 -13.70 42.75 -16.83
C PRO A 276 -13.15 42.50 -15.38
N SER A 277 -11.83 42.27 -15.29
CA SER A 277 -10.92 42.51 -14.13
C SER A 277 -11.06 41.56 -12.93
N THR A 278 -10.02 41.09 -12.22
CA THR A 278 -8.64 41.54 -11.92
C THR A 278 -7.93 40.28 -11.35
N GLY A 279 -6.68 39.91 -11.70
CA GLY A 279 -5.46 40.52 -11.16
C GLY A 279 -4.74 39.59 -10.15
N CYS A 280 -3.58 39.06 -10.56
CA CYS A 280 -2.35 38.79 -9.80
C CYS A 280 -2.22 37.65 -8.75
N CYS A 281 -1.24 36.78 -9.06
CA CYS A 281 -0.10 36.33 -8.24
C CYS A 281 -0.18 36.43 -6.70
N GLN A 282 0.04 35.29 -6.03
CA GLN A 282 0.99 35.19 -4.90
C GLN A 282 1.41 33.73 -4.69
N GLY A 283 2.72 33.52 -4.60
CA GLY A 283 3.34 32.28 -4.15
C GLY A 283 3.79 32.36 -2.69
N SER A 284 3.98 31.18 -2.09
CA SER A 284 4.81 30.89 -0.91
C SER A 284 4.74 29.37 -0.72
N LEU A 285 5.75 28.54 -0.98
CA LEU A 285 7.10 28.35 -0.43
C LEU A 285 7.17 26.86 0.03
N PRO A 286 8.25 26.12 -0.25
CA PRO A 286 8.43 24.72 0.14
C PRO A 286 9.12 24.59 1.51
N CYS A 287 8.84 23.48 2.22
CA CYS A 287 9.51 23.15 3.48
C CYS A 287 10.92 22.60 3.20
N ASP A 288 11.94 23.38 3.55
CA ASP A 288 13.28 22.91 3.88
C ASP A 288 13.39 22.84 5.42
N SER A 289 14.01 21.77 5.93
CA SER A 289 14.40 21.68 7.34
C SER A 289 15.62 20.77 7.45
N ASP A 290 16.80 21.40 7.44
CA ASP A 290 18.03 20.89 8.02
C ASP A 290 18.24 21.61 9.37
N LEU A 291 17.99 20.89 10.46
CA LEU A 291 18.64 20.97 11.80
C LEU A 291 17.97 19.98 12.76
#